data_AF-A0A2D4I6G3-F1
#
_entry.id   AF-A0A2D4I6G3-F1
#
_cell.length_a   1.000
_cell.length_b   1.000
_cell.length_c   1.000
_cell.angle_alpha   90.00
_cell.angle_beta   90.00
_cell.angle_gamma   90.00
#
_symmetry.space_group_name_H-M   'P 1'
#
loop_
_entity.id
_entity.type
_entity.pdbx_description
1 polymer ?
#
loop_
_entity_poly.entity_id
_entity_poly.type
_entity_poly.pdbx_seq_one_letter_code
_entity_poly.pdbx_strand_id
1 'polypeptide(L)'
;MNNNAIVLRALAHTLVDQTHPGDFNQAMMELGATVCTPKTPLCMECPVKPHCRALHQVEKDRLNSTKRLLGKTASKSLPMLDVEECAAVSGSCSLCLPPSVPWDPSLGVTNFPRKTTKKQPRIEHTATCVLQRRCSDGNPEYFLVRRA
;
A
#
# COMPACT_ATOMS: atom_id res chain seq x y z
N MET A 1 -30.57 -30.04 16.45
CA MET A 1 -29.32 -29.49 17.03
C MET A 1 -28.36 -29.20 15.88
N ASN A 2 -27.75 -28.01 15.83
CA ASN A 2 -26.92 -27.59 14.69
C ASN A 2 -25.65 -28.47 14.59
N ASN A 3 -25.54 -29.27 13.52
CA ASN A 3 -24.42 -30.19 13.29
C ASN A 3 -23.04 -29.51 13.34
N ASN A 4 -22.96 -28.24 12.95
CA ASN A 4 -21.72 -27.47 12.95
C ASN A 4 -21.19 -27.20 14.38
N ALA A 5 -22.07 -26.99 15.36
CA ALA A 5 -21.66 -26.75 16.74
C ALA A 5 -21.04 -28.01 17.37
N ILE A 6 -21.55 -29.19 17.00
CA ILE A 6 -21.05 -30.49 17.46
C ILE A 6 -19.63 -30.74 16.89
N VAL A 7 -19.45 -30.49 15.59
CA VAL A 7 -18.16 -30.68 14.91
C VAL A 7 -17.09 -29.74 15.49
N LEU A 8 -17.41 -28.46 15.67
CA LEU A 8 -16.46 -27.48 16.22
C LEU A 8 -16.04 -27.82 17.65
N ARG A 9 -16.98 -28.25 18.49
CA ARG A 9 -16.68 -28.66 19.86
C ARG A 9 -15.77 -29.88 19.90
N ALA A 10 -16.01 -30.89 19.06
CA ALA A 10 -15.17 -32.09 19.00
C ALA A 10 -13.74 -31.77 18.56
N LEU A 11 -13.59 -30.89 17.56
CA LEU A 11 -12.27 -30.42 17.11
C LEU A 11 -11.54 -29.67 18.24
N ALA A 12 -12.24 -28.77 18.94
CA ALA A 12 -11.66 -28.02 20.05
C ALA A 12 -11.11 -28.97 21.13
N HIS A 13 -11.87 -30.00 21.52
CA HIS A 13 -11.40 -31.01 22.47
C HIS A 13 -10.14 -31.77 22.02
N THR A 14 -9.93 -31.91 20.72
CA THR A 14 -8.73 -32.58 20.17
C THR A 14 -7.51 -31.65 20.16
N LEU A 15 -7.72 -30.34 20.10
CA LEU A 15 -6.67 -29.33 19.96
C LEU A 15 -6.23 -28.69 21.28
N VAL A 16 -7.09 -28.71 22.29
CA VAL A 16 -6.81 -28.09 23.60
C VAL A 16 -5.55 -28.70 24.21
N ASP A 17 -4.67 -27.83 24.71
CA ASP A 17 -3.50 -28.24 25.46
C ASP A 17 -3.90 -28.94 26.77
N GLN A 18 -3.34 -30.12 27.01
CA GLN A 18 -3.70 -30.94 28.18
C GLN A 18 -3.12 -30.39 29.48
N THR A 19 -2.02 -29.64 29.40
CA THR A 19 -1.31 -29.09 30.56
C THR A 19 -1.88 -27.75 31.02
N HIS A 20 -2.26 -26.89 30.07
CA HIS A 20 -2.72 -25.52 30.29
C HIS A 20 -3.98 -25.21 29.44
N PRO A 21 -5.11 -25.91 29.67
CA PRO A 21 -6.31 -25.75 28.86
C PRO A 21 -6.93 -24.35 28.95
N GLY A 22 -6.77 -23.67 30.10
CA GLY A 22 -7.26 -22.31 30.32
C GLY A 22 -6.55 -21.30 29.42
N ASP A 23 -5.22 -21.34 29.40
CA ASP A 23 -4.39 -20.44 28.58
C ASP A 23 -4.61 -20.69 27.10
N PHE A 24 -4.75 -21.95 26.67
CA PHE A 24 -5.09 -22.29 25.29
C PHE A 24 -6.43 -21.67 24.87
N ASN A 25 -7.47 -21.83 25.70
CA ASN A 25 -8.79 -21.27 25.40
C ASN A 25 -8.75 -19.75 25.35
N GLN A 26 -8.04 -19.11 26.28
CA GLN A 26 -7.87 -17.66 26.30
C GLN A 26 -7.12 -17.17 25.05
N ALA A 27 -6.04 -17.84 24.67
CA ALA A 27 -5.28 -17.52 23.46
C ALA A 27 -6.14 -17.66 22.19
N MET A 28 -6.98 -18.70 22.11
CA MET A 28 -7.91 -18.87 20.99
C MET A 28 -8.99 -17.78 20.92
N MET A 29 -9.51 -17.34 22.06
CA MET A 29 -10.46 -16.21 22.12
C MET A 29 -9.79 -14.90 21.71
N GLU A 30 -8.59 -14.62 22.23
CA GLU A 30 -7.81 -13.43 21.89
C GLU A 30 -7.44 -13.39 20.41
N LEU A 31 -7.03 -14.53 19.85
CA LEU A 31 -6.75 -14.68 18.42
C LEU A 31 -7.98 -14.32 17.57
N GLY A 32 -9.18 -14.77 17.96
CA GLY A 32 -10.43 -14.45 17.26
C GLY A 32 -10.85 -12.98 17.40
N ALA A 33 -10.49 -12.33 18.51
CA ALA A 33 -10.84 -10.94 18.78
C ALA A 33 -9.90 -9.94 18.06
N THR A 34 -8.61 -10.25 17.96
CA THR A 34 -7.59 -9.28 17.53
C THR A 34 -7.00 -9.56 16.15
N VAL A 35 -6.87 -10.82 15.74
CA VAL A 35 -6.16 -11.22 14.51
C VAL A 35 -7.10 -11.85 13.49
N CYS A 36 -7.84 -12.89 13.88
CA CYS A 36 -8.78 -13.62 13.02
C CYS A 36 -10.17 -12.98 13.08
N THR A 37 -10.24 -11.68 12.80
CA THR A 37 -11.46 -10.87 12.91
C THR A 37 -12.46 -11.19 11.78
N PRO A 38 -13.78 -10.95 12.00
CA PRO A 38 -14.81 -11.20 10.98
C PRO A 38 -14.63 -10.38 9.70
N LYS A 39 -14.02 -9.20 9.81
CA LYS A 39 -13.69 -8.31 8.70
C LYS A 39 -12.19 -8.04 8.75
N THR A 40 -11.53 -8.19 7.59
CA THR A 40 -10.10 -7.90 7.38
C THR A 40 -9.17 -8.54 8.42
N PRO A 41 -9.04 -9.88 8.45
CA PRO A 41 -8.15 -10.57 9.37
C PRO A 41 -6.67 -10.29 9.06
N LEU A 42 -5.85 -10.20 10.11
CA LEU A 42 -4.41 -9.93 10.04
C LEU A 42 -3.63 -11.23 9.78
N CYS A 43 -3.90 -11.89 8.66
CA CYS A 43 -3.35 -13.21 8.34
C CYS A 43 -1.82 -13.26 8.29
N MET A 44 -1.13 -12.15 8.01
CA MET A 44 0.34 -12.08 7.95
C MET A 44 0.99 -12.12 9.33
N GLU A 45 0.27 -11.68 10.37
CA GLU A 45 0.72 -11.66 11.77
C GLU A 45 0.18 -12.86 12.56
N CYS A 46 -0.66 -13.70 11.92
CA CYS A 46 -1.30 -14.83 12.59
C CYS A 46 -0.29 -15.93 12.95
N PRO A 47 -0.17 -16.31 14.23
CA PRO A 47 0.80 -17.33 14.67
C PRO A 47 0.48 -18.73 14.13
N VAL A 48 -0.79 -19.02 13.86
CA VAL A 48 -1.25 -20.32 13.33
C VAL A 48 -1.42 -20.31 11.81
N LYS A 49 -0.88 -19.28 11.13
CA LYS A 49 -0.91 -19.14 9.67
C LYS A 49 -0.58 -20.43 8.90
N PRO A 50 0.49 -21.21 9.23
CA PRO A 50 0.86 -22.41 8.48
C PRO A 50 -0.20 -23.52 8.50
N HIS A 51 -1.09 -23.49 9.49
CA HIS A 51 -2.15 -24.49 9.68
C HIS A 51 -3.52 -24.00 9.17
N CYS A 52 -3.62 -22.78 8.67
CA CYS A 52 -4.88 -22.17 8.27
C CYS A 52 -5.30 -22.60 6.86
N ARG A 53 -6.22 -23.56 6.77
CA ARG A 53 -6.78 -24.04 5.50
C ARG A 53 -7.46 -22.92 4.69
N ALA A 54 -8.17 -22.01 5.36
CA ALA A 54 -8.86 -20.91 4.69
C ALA A 54 -7.89 -19.99 3.98
N LEU A 55 -6.75 -19.66 4.61
CA LEU A 55 -5.72 -18.83 4.01
C LEU A 55 -5.14 -19.48 2.75
N HIS A 56 -4.76 -20.76 2.83
CA HIS A 56 -4.20 -21.47 1.68
C HIS A 56 -5.20 -21.51 0.49
N GLN A 57 -6.49 -21.63 0.79
CA GLN A 57 -7.53 -21.58 -0.24
C GLN A 57 -7.62 -20.20 -0.90
N VAL A 58 -7.63 -19.12 -0.11
CA VAL A 58 -7.65 -17.74 -0.65
C VAL A 58 -6.40 -17.46 -1.48
N GLU A 59 -5.21 -17.86 -1.03
CA GLU A 59 -3.97 -17.69 -1.78
C GLU A 59 -4.01 -18.42 -3.13
N LYS A 60 -4.53 -19.65 -3.14
CA LYS A 60 -4.74 -20.43 -4.36
C LYS A 60 -5.73 -19.75 -5.31
N ASP A 61 -6.85 -19.25 -4.80
CA ASP A 61 -7.87 -18.58 -5.60
C ASP A 61 -7.36 -17.25 -6.17
N ARG A 62 -6.54 -16.52 -5.41
CA ARG A 62 -5.85 -15.33 -5.88
C ARG A 62 -4.90 -15.65 -7.02
N LEU A 63 -4.08 -16.71 -6.88
CA LEU A 63 -3.18 -17.17 -7.94
C LEU A 63 -3.94 -17.64 -9.20
N ASN A 64 -5.08 -18.30 -9.03
CA ASN A 64 -5.92 -18.71 -10.15
C ASN A 64 -6.53 -17.49 -10.86
N SER A 65 -6.95 -16.49 -10.09
CA SER A 65 -7.52 -15.25 -10.64
C SER A 65 -6.46 -14.47 -11.44
N THR A 66 -5.23 -14.36 -10.93
CA THR A 66 -4.14 -13.74 -11.70
C THR A 66 -3.82 -14.53 -12.97
N LYS A 67 -3.72 -15.87 -12.90
CA LYS A 67 -3.52 -16.72 -14.09
C LYS A 67 -4.63 -16.54 -15.14
N ARG A 68 -5.87 -16.33 -14.73
CA ARG A 68 -6.99 -16.05 -15.66
C ARG A 68 -6.84 -14.70 -16.35
N LEU A 69 -6.37 -13.68 -15.64
CA LEU A 69 -6.10 -12.35 -16.20
C LEU A 69 -4.92 -12.37 -17.18
N LEU A 70 -3.90 -13.17 -16.91
CA LEU A 70 -2.70 -13.29 -17.75
C LEU A 70 -2.89 -14.18 -19.01
N GLY A 71 -4.03 -14.85 -19.18
CA GLY A 71 -4.37 -15.62 -20.39
C GLY A 71 -3.46 -16.83 -20.69
N LYS A 72 -3.81 -17.61 -21.72
CA LYS A 72 -3.05 -18.79 -22.19
C LYS A 72 -1.71 -18.44 -22.89
N THR A 73 -1.33 -17.17 -22.96
CA THR A 73 -0.14 -16.66 -23.67
C THR A 73 1.12 -16.64 -22.80
N ALA A 74 1.25 -17.56 -21.84
CA ALA A 74 2.44 -17.72 -21.00
C ALA A 74 3.35 -18.88 -21.43
N SER A 75 3.11 -19.51 -22.59
CA SER A 75 4.17 -20.28 -23.25
C SER A 75 5.02 -19.31 -24.07
N LYS A 76 6.08 -18.78 -23.43
CA LYS A 76 7.15 -17.95 -24.01
C LYS A 76 6.83 -16.44 -24.11
N SER A 77 6.74 -15.75 -22.97
CA SER A 77 6.84 -14.28 -22.93
C SER A 77 7.95 -13.87 -21.98
N LEU A 78 8.78 -12.91 -22.45
CA LEU A 78 9.75 -12.14 -21.67
C LEU A 78 9.11 -11.61 -20.38
N PRO A 79 9.91 -11.21 -19.37
CA PRO A 79 9.38 -10.54 -18.18
C PRO A 79 8.38 -9.48 -18.64
N MET A 80 7.17 -9.47 -18.07
CA MET A 80 6.32 -8.28 -18.18
C MET A 80 7.09 -7.16 -17.47
N LEU A 81 7.86 -6.40 -18.24
CA LEU A 81 8.50 -5.18 -17.77
C LEU A 81 7.41 -4.11 -17.63
N ASP A 82 7.53 -3.28 -16.60
CA ASP A 82 6.58 -2.20 -16.33
C ASP A 82 6.54 -1.21 -17.52
N VAL A 83 5.48 -0.41 -17.65
CA VAL A 83 5.32 0.56 -18.75
C VAL A 83 6.51 1.53 -18.85
N GLU A 84 7.18 1.78 -17.72
CA GLU A 84 8.38 2.63 -17.63
C GLU A 84 9.65 1.94 -18.15
N GLU A 85 9.66 0.61 -18.19
CA GLU A 85 10.78 -0.21 -18.65
C GLU A 85 10.71 -0.56 -20.14
N CYS A 86 9.58 -0.27 -20.82
CA CYS A 86 9.46 -0.40 -22.28
C CYS A 86 10.52 0.41 -23.05
N ALA A 87 11.03 1.50 -22.48
CA ALA A 87 12.12 2.28 -23.08
C ALA A 87 13.51 1.68 -22.79
N ALA A 88 13.66 0.90 -21.71
CA ALA A 88 14.95 0.38 -21.25
C ALA A 88 15.49 -0.77 -22.12
N VAL A 89 14.61 -1.56 -22.74
CA VAL A 89 15.01 -2.69 -23.59
C VAL A 89 15.43 -2.27 -25.00
N SER A 90 14.81 -1.22 -25.55
CA SER A 90 14.97 -0.83 -26.96
C SER A 90 15.54 0.57 -27.18
N GLY A 91 15.85 1.32 -26.11
CA GLY A 91 16.34 2.71 -26.19
C GLY A 91 15.30 3.75 -26.66
N SER A 92 14.17 3.30 -27.20
CA SER A 92 13.01 4.12 -27.57
C SER A 92 11.74 3.27 -27.56
N CYS A 93 10.65 3.78 -26.96
CA CYS A 93 9.33 3.15 -27.02
C CYS A 93 8.73 3.36 -28.42
N SER A 94 8.29 2.29 -29.08
CA SER A 94 7.69 2.34 -30.44
C SER A 94 6.31 3.01 -30.50
N LEU A 95 5.68 3.26 -29.35
CA LEU A 95 4.40 3.96 -29.24
C LEU A 95 4.56 5.45 -28.95
N CYS A 96 5.70 5.87 -28.40
CA CYS A 96 5.92 7.25 -27.99
C CYS A 96 6.62 8.03 -29.12
N LEU A 97 6.18 9.26 -29.36
CA LEU A 97 6.92 10.17 -30.22
C LEU A 97 8.24 10.58 -29.56
N PRO A 98 9.33 10.75 -30.34
CA PRO A 98 10.59 11.23 -29.81
C PRO A 98 10.42 12.60 -29.14
N PRO A 99 11.12 12.89 -28.02
CA PRO A 99 11.06 14.19 -27.35
C PRO A 99 11.47 15.38 -28.22
N SER A 100 12.12 15.14 -29.36
CA SER A 100 12.63 16.14 -30.30
C SER A 100 11.60 16.72 -31.27
N VAL A 101 10.43 16.09 -31.44
CA VAL A 101 9.40 16.55 -32.40
C VAL A 101 8.60 17.71 -31.80
N PRO A 102 8.25 18.80 -32.52
CA PRO A 102 7.39 19.88 -32.02
C PRO A 102 5.97 19.44 -31.66
N TRP A 103 5.22 20.26 -30.91
CA TRP A 103 3.83 19.97 -30.54
C TRP A 103 2.91 20.05 -31.76
N ASP A 104 2.20 18.96 -32.06
CA ASP A 104 1.15 18.92 -33.09
C ASP A 104 -0.23 18.74 -32.43
N PRO A 105 -1.15 19.72 -32.56
CA PRO A 105 -2.51 19.64 -32.02
C PRO A 105 -3.35 18.49 -32.60
N SER A 106 -3.03 17.98 -33.79
CA SER A 106 -3.79 16.91 -34.46
C SER A 106 -3.57 15.53 -33.82
N LEU A 107 -2.46 15.36 -33.11
CA LEU A 107 -2.01 14.06 -32.57
C LEU A 107 -2.66 13.71 -31.22
N GLY A 108 -3.33 14.66 -30.56
CA GLY A 108 -4.10 14.42 -29.34
C GLY A 108 -3.29 13.73 -28.23
N VAL A 109 -3.77 12.59 -27.74
CA VAL A 109 -3.15 11.82 -26.64
C VAL A 109 -1.81 11.19 -27.01
N THR A 110 -1.47 11.10 -28.30
CA THR A 110 -0.19 10.55 -28.76
C THR A 110 0.98 11.53 -28.61
N ASN A 111 0.70 12.80 -28.25
CA ASN A 111 1.71 13.83 -27.99
C ASN A 111 2.45 13.65 -26.64
N PHE A 112 2.05 12.65 -25.84
CA PHE A 112 2.67 12.21 -24.59
C PHE A 112 3.81 11.19 -24.89
N PRO A 113 4.95 11.15 -24.16
CA PRO A 113 5.28 11.78 -22.87
C PRO A 113 6.28 12.93 -23.05
N ARG A 114 5.83 14.18 -22.89
CA ARG A 114 6.72 15.33 -22.81
C ARG A 114 6.93 15.70 -21.34
N LYS A 115 8.19 15.92 -20.96
CA LYS A 115 8.53 16.47 -19.64
C LYS A 115 7.76 17.78 -19.47
N THR A 116 6.89 17.84 -18.48
CA THR A 116 6.20 19.09 -18.14
C THR A 116 7.26 20.13 -17.81
N THR A 117 7.24 21.26 -18.52
CA THR A 117 8.12 22.39 -18.20
C THR A 117 7.81 22.79 -16.76
N LYS A 118 8.79 22.65 -15.85
CA LYS A 118 8.61 22.99 -14.44
C LYS A 118 8.11 24.43 -14.35
N LYS A 119 6.87 24.61 -13.89
CA LYS A 119 6.29 25.92 -13.62
C LYS A 119 7.20 26.60 -12.59
N GLN A 120 7.63 27.84 -12.85
CA GLN A 120 8.55 28.51 -11.92
C GLN A 120 7.91 28.60 -10.53
N PRO A 121 8.71 28.45 -9.45
CA PRO A 121 8.21 28.57 -8.09
C PRO A 121 7.54 29.92 -7.89
N ARG A 122 6.35 29.93 -7.30
CA ARG A 122 5.63 31.16 -6.97
C ARG A 122 6.44 31.93 -5.92
N ILE A 123 6.84 33.15 -6.27
CA ILE A 123 7.52 34.07 -5.34
C ILE A 123 6.44 34.75 -4.51
N GLU A 124 6.54 34.69 -3.19
CA GLU A 124 5.60 35.31 -2.26
C GLU A 124 6.39 36.26 -1.34
N HIS A 125 5.95 37.52 -1.28
CA HIS A 125 6.58 38.55 -0.45
C HIS A 125 5.74 38.73 0.81
N THR A 126 6.35 38.59 1.98
CA THR A 126 5.66 38.76 3.27
C THR A 126 6.29 39.88 4.08
N ALA A 127 5.46 40.77 4.63
CA ALA A 127 5.91 41.82 5.54
C ALA A 127 5.85 41.33 7.00
N THR A 128 6.96 41.50 7.73
CA THR A 128 7.06 41.16 9.15
C THR A 128 7.34 42.43 9.95
N CYS A 129 6.48 42.71 10.93
CA CYS A 129 6.72 43.78 11.89
C CYS A 129 7.49 43.24 13.09
N VAL A 130 8.57 43.91 13.47
CA VAL A 130 9.41 43.56 14.62
C VAL A 130 9.36 44.68 15.63
N LEU A 131 8.89 44.38 16.83
CA LEU A 131 8.87 45.30 17.96
C LEU A 131 9.93 44.87 18.96
N GLN A 132 10.83 45.78 19.32
CA GLN A 132 11.87 45.55 20.32
C GLN A 132 11.50 46.24 21.62
N ARG A 133 11.53 45.51 22.72
CA ARG A 133 11.38 46.03 24.08
C ARG A 133 12.74 45.97 24.78
N ARG A 134 13.15 47.08 25.40
CA ARG A 134 14.35 47.13 26.24
C ARG A 134 13.93 46.85 27.69
N CYS A 135 14.36 45.72 28.25
CA CYS A 135 14.17 45.40 29.67
C CYS A 135 15.33 45.90 30.53
N SER A 136 15.09 46.13 31.82
CA SER A 136 16.07 46.63 32.79
C SER A 136 17.29 45.73 32.97
N ASP A 137 17.14 44.43 32.67
CA ASP A 137 18.18 43.41 32.81
C ASP A 137 19.16 43.39 31.60
N GLY A 138 19.10 44.40 30.73
CA GLY A 138 20.05 44.61 29.62
C GLY A 138 19.81 43.76 28.37
N ASN A 139 19.01 42.70 28.46
CA ASN A 139 18.68 41.87 27.30
C ASN A 139 17.42 42.40 26.57
N PRO A 140 17.51 42.67 25.25
CA PRO A 140 16.35 43.10 24.47
C PRO A 140 15.42 41.93 24.15
N GLU A 141 14.13 42.11 24.39
CA GLU A 141 13.08 41.18 23.97
C GLU A 141 12.49 41.62 22.64
N TYR A 142 12.19 40.67 21.75
CA TYR A 142 11.61 40.95 20.43
C TYR A 142 10.25 40.27 20.28
N PHE A 143 9.29 41.01 19.73
CA PHE A 143 7.99 40.50 19.33
C PHE A 143 7.85 40.61 17.81
N LEU A 144 7.68 39.47 17.15
CA LEU A 144 7.57 39.37 15.69
C LEU A 144 6.12 39.05 15.32
N VAL A 145 5.52 39.89 14.47
CA VAL A 145 4.21 39.62 13.87
C VAL A 145 4.35 39.58 12.36
N ARG A 146 3.98 38.44 11.78
CA ARG A 146 3.88 38.25 10.33
C ARG A 146 2.42 38.43 9.91
N ARG A 147 2.15 39.34 8.97
CA ARG A 147 0.87 39.34 8.23
C ARG A 147 1.13 38.68 6.88
N ALA A 148 0.46 37.54 6.68
CA ALA A 148 0.37 36.89 5.37
C ALA A 148 -0.59 37.66 4.46
#